data_AF-A0A371CGG9-F1
#
_entry.id   AF-A0A371CGG9-F1
#
_cell.length_a   1.000
_cell.length_b   1.000
_cell.length_c   1.000
_cell.angle_alpha   90.00
_cell.angle_beta   90.00
_cell.angle_gamma   90.00
#
_symmetry.space_group_name_H-M   'P 1'
#
loop_
_entity.id
_entity.type
_entity.pdbx_description
1 polymer ?
#
loop_
_entity_poly.entity_id
_entity_poly.type
_entity_poly.pdbx_seq_one_letter_code
_entity_poly.pdbx_strand_id
1 'polypeptide(L)'
;MAPSFDKLNDTNYAEWRRFMQALLTKQGVWGVVSGTVTRPPGADTSNAMKAWNAHRSRGFSTRLSLRRDFFTMSKRDDQTMTSWIADVRRLAFKLKDIGATVTDEDMIIVLTKGLPASYEQLVVTLDATPSDELTVDNVVRRLVNEESRQ
;
A
#
# COMPACT_ATOMS: atom_id res chain seq x y z
N MET A 1 14.92 15.69 12.03
CA MET A 1 14.81 16.06 10.60
C MET A 1 15.55 15.01 9.78
N ALA A 2 14.87 14.35 8.84
CA ALA A 2 15.55 13.52 7.85
C ALA A 2 16.24 14.48 6.85
N PRO A 3 17.48 14.20 6.40
CA PRO A 3 18.10 14.99 5.35
C PRO A 3 17.27 14.85 4.08
N SER A 4 16.83 15.98 3.53
CA SER A 4 16.12 16.04 2.24
C SER A 4 17.14 16.28 1.15
N PHE A 5 17.16 15.42 0.14
CA PHE A 5 17.94 15.58 -1.09
C PHE A 5 17.04 15.25 -2.28
N ASP A 6 17.43 15.71 -3.47
CA ASP A 6 16.62 15.61 -4.67
C ASP A 6 16.30 14.16 -5.04
N LYS A 7 15.10 13.93 -5.60
CA LYS A 7 14.71 12.63 -6.14
C LYS A 7 15.61 12.27 -7.33
N LEU A 8 15.82 10.98 -7.56
CA LEU A 8 16.60 10.48 -8.68
C LEU A 8 16.03 10.99 -10.01
N ASN A 9 16.91 11.53 -10.86
CA ASN A 9 16.66 11.90 -12.25
C ASN A 9 17.83 11.44 -13.14
N ASP A 10 17.78 11.79 -14.41
CA ASP A 10 18.74 11.42 -15.44
C ASP A 10 20.13 12.04 -15.26
N THR A 11 20.26 13.10 -14.45
CA THR A 11 21.53 13.82 -14.27
C THR A 11 22.15 13.68 -12.88
N ASN A 12 21.40 13.21 -11.86
CA ASN A 12 21.83 13.27 -10.46
C ASN A 12 22.16 11.92 -9.81
N TYR A 13 22.25 10.82 -10.58
CA TYR A 13 22.46 9.47 -10.03
C TYR A 13 23.64 9.38 -9.06
N ALA A 14 24.78 10.01 -9.38
CA ALA A 14 25.98 9.93 -8.55
C ALA A 14 25.77 10.55 -7.16
N GLU A 15 25.12 11.71 -7.09
CA GLU A 15 24.81 12.40 -5.83
C GLU A 15 23.69 11.69 -5.08
N TRP A 16 22.61 11.32 -5.79
CA TRP A 16 21.50 10.56 -5.23
C TRP A 16 21.97 9.27 -4.57
N ARG A 17 22.83 8.49 -5.25
CA ARG A 17 23.38 7.23 -4.73
C ARG A 17 24.18 7.46 -3.45
N ARG A 18 25.02 8.50 -3.41
CA ARG A 18 25.83 8.85 -2.22
C ARG A 18 24.94 9.19 -1.03
N PHE A 19 23.94 10.05 -1.23
CA PHE A 19 23.02 10.45 -0.16
C PHE A 19 22.12 9.30 0.30
N MET A 20 21.59 8.49 -0.62
CA MET A 20 20.82 7.29 -0.28
C MET A 20 21.65 6.29 0.52
N GLN A 21 22.89 6.01 0.10
CA GLN A 21 23.78 5.13 0.84
C GLN A 21 24.05 5.67 2.25
N ALA A 22 24.34 6.96 2.40
CA ALA A 22 24.57 7.59 3.69
C ALA A 22 23.32 7.53 4.59
N LEU A 23 22.13 7.79 4.04
CA LEU A 23 20.86 7.74 4.75
C LEU A 23 20.56 6.31 5.26
N LEU A 24 20.65 5.32 4.38
CA LEU A 24 20.41 3.92 4.71
C LEU A 24 21.45 3.39 5.70
N THR A 25 22.69 3.87 5.63
CA THR A 25 23.75 3.54 6.60
C THR A 25 23.43 4.13 7.98
N LYS A 26 23.05 5.43 8.02
CA LYS A 26 22.62 6.10 9.26
C LYS A 26 21.39 5.44 9.90
N GLN A 27 20.50 4.89 9.08
CA GLN A 27 19.31 4.15 9.53
C GLN A 27 19.60 2.67 9.88
N GLY A 28 20.83 2.19 9.65
CA GLY A 28 21.24 0.81 9.95
C GLY A 28 20.69 -0.25 8.99
N VAL A 29 20.15 0.15 7.83
CA VAL A 29 19.49 -0.76 6.85
C VAL A 29 20.29 -0.97 5.57
N TRP A 30 21.37 -0.20 5.33
CA TRP A 30 22.19 -0.32 4.13
C TRP A 30 22.66 -1.75 3.87
N GLY A 31 23.13 -2.44 4.92
CA GLY A 31 23.62 -3.81 4.79
C GLY A 31 22.56 -4.82 4.33
N VAL A 32 21.29 -4.59 4.66
CA VAL A 32 20.16 -5.41 4.18
C VAL A 32 19.93 -5.14 2.69
N VAL A 33 19.93 -3.87 2.28
CA VAL A 33 19.69 -3.45 0.88
C VAL A 33 20.84 -3.86 -0.04
N SER A 34 22.08 -3.82 0.45
CA SER A 34 23.26 -4.26 -0.31
C SER A 34 23.47 -5.78 -0.30
N GLY A 35 22.59 -6.55 0.36
CA GLY A 35 22.70 -8.01 0.46
C GLY A 35 23.87 -8.51 1.33
N THR A 36 24.54 -7.63 2.07
CA THR A 36 25.69 -7.97 2.92
C THR A 36 25.27 -8.43 4.32
N VAL A 37 24.03 -8.13 4.73
CA VAL A 37 23.41 -8.62 5.96
C VAL A 37 22.33 -9.64 5.59
N THR A 38 22.71 -10.91 5.58
CA THR A 38 21.79 -12.05 5.63
C THR A 38 21.42 -12.34 7.08
N ARG A 39 20.36 -13.14 7.32
CA ARG A 39 19.96 -13.57 8.68
C ARG A 39 21.23 -13.95 9.48
N PRO A 40 21.52 -13.30 10.62
CA PRO A 40 22.70 -13.63 11.41
C PRO A 40 22.64 -15.09 11.88
N PRO A 41 23.71 -15.88 11.72
CA PRO A 41 23.80 -17.20 12.34
C PRO A 41 23.99 -17.06 13.85
N GLY A 42 23.29 -17.87 14.64
CA GLY A 42 23.43 -17.91 16.11
C GLY A 42 22.11 -17.95 16.88
N ALA A 43 22.20 -18.09 18.20
CA ALA A 43 21.06 -18.10 19.10
C ALA A 43 20.33 -16.73 19.15
N ASP A 44 19.03 -16.75 19.45
CA ASP A 44 18.15 -15.58 19.45
C ASP A 44 18.55 -14.47 20.44
N THR A 45 19.47 -14.77 21.36
CA THR A 45 19.93 -13.85 22.40
C THR A 45 21.01 -12.86 21.94
N SER A 46 21.64 -13.09 20.78
CA SER A 46 22.69 -12.19 20.27
C SER A 46 22.13 -10.80 19.93
N ASN A 47 22.94 -9.75 20.15
CA ASN A 47 22.55 -8.38 19.82
C ASN A 47 22.24 -8.20 18.33
N ALA A 48 22.94 -8.93 17.45
CA ALA A 48 22.68 -8.95 16.02
C ALA A 48 21.30 -9.55 15.68
N MET A 49 20.92 -10.67 16.32
CA MET A 49 19.62 -11.30 16.11
C MET A 49 18.47 -10.46 16.70
N LYS A 50 18.68 -9.81 17.86
CA LYS A 50 17.70 -8.85 18.42
C LYS A 50 17.44 -7.67 17.49
N ALA A 51 18.49 -7.07 16.92
CA ALA A 51 18.36 -5.98 15.95
C ALA A 51 17.64 -6.43 14.66
N TRP A 52 17.98 -7.62 14.15
CA TRP A 52 17.31 -8.23 12.99
C TRP A 52 15.81 -8.46 13.23
N ASN A 53 15.44 -9.02 14.39
CA ASN A 53 14.06 -9.27 14.78
C ASN A 53 13.27 -7.96 14.97
N ALA A 54 13.89 -6.94 15.58
CA ALA A 54 13.27 -5.63 15.73
C ALA A 54 12.97 -4.98 14.36
N HIS A 55 13.87 -5.07 13.40
CA HIS A 55 13.64 -4.58 12.03
C HIS A 55 12.51 -5.33 11.33
N ARG A 56 12.50 -6.67 11.37
CA ARG A 56 11.41 -7.49 10.82
C ARG A 56 10.07 -7.16 11.47
N SER A 57 10.05 -7.00 12.79
CA SER A 57 8.86 -6.63 13.54
C SER A 57 8.31 -5.28 13.09
N ARG A 58 9.18 -4.25 12.94
CA ARG A 58 8.76 -2.94 12.41
C ARG A 58 8.16 -3.05 11.01
N GLY A 59 8.80 -3.78 10.09
CA GLY A 59 8.27 -4.01 8.74
C GLY A 59 6.92 -4.73 8.75
N PHE A 60 6.76 -5.72 9.63
CA PHE A 60 5.50 -6.42 9.85
C PHE A 60 4.40 -5.47 10.39
N SER A 61 4.70 -4.67 11.41
CA SER A 61 3.77 -3.71 11.99
C SER A 61 3.31 -2.68 10.97
N THR A 62 4.22 -2.09 10.19
CA THR A 62 3.86 -1.14 9.12
C THR A 62 2.92 -1.77 8.09
N ARG A 63 3.23 -3.00 7.64
CA ARG A 63 2.37 -3.72 6.71
C ARG A 63 1.00 -4.03 7.30
N LEU A 64 0.94 -4.42 8.57
CA LEU A 64 -0.31 -4.70 9.28
C LEU A 64 -1.17 -3.43 9.42
N SER A 65 -0.57 -2.31 9.81
CA SER A 65 -1.27 -1.03 9.90
C SER A 65 -1.85 -0.60 8.55
N LEU A 66 -1.08 -0.67 7.47
CA LEU A 66 -1.56 -0.32 6.13
C LEU A 66 -2.68 -1.25 5.64
N ARG A 67 -2.62 -2.55 5.98
CA ARG A 67 -3.71 -3.48 5.66
C ARG A 67 -4.98 -3.12 6.41
N ARG A 68 -4.87 -2.82 7.70
CA ARG A 68 -6.02 -2.37 8.49
C ARG A 68 -6.62 -1.13 7.86
N ASP A 69 -5.80 -0.12 7.59
CA ASP A 69 -6.25 1.14 6.99
C ASP A 69 -6.95 0.89 5.64
N PHE A 70 -6.42 -0.02 4.81
CA PHE A 70 -7.02 -0.41 3.52
C PHE A 70 -8.40 -1.04 3.65
N PHE A 71 -8.57 -2.02 4.54
CA PHE A 71 -9.87 -2.68 4.72
C PHE A 71 -10.89 -1.83 5.49
N THR A 72 -10.47 -0.74 6.12
CA THR A 72 -11.36 0.20 6.83
C THR A 72 -11.53 1.53 6.11
N MET A 73 -11.11 1.65 4.85
CA MET A 73 -11.31 2.87 4.08
C MET A 73 -12.81 3.11 3.87
N SER A 74 -13.21 4.38 3.86
CA SER A 74 -14.56 4.80 3.50
C SER A 74 -14.51 6.08 2.67
N LYS A 75 -15.40 6.17 1.67
CA LYS A 75 -15.61 7.36 0.86
C LYS A 75 -16.18 8.46 1.75
N ARG A 76 -15.61 9.65 1.65
CA ARG A 76 -16.14 10.84 2.34
C ARG A 76 -17.33 11.42 1.58
N ASP A 77 -18.21 12.12 2.30
CA ASP A 77 -19.40 12.74 1.72
C ASP A 77 -19.04 13.81 0.67
N ASP A 78 -17.97 14.56 0.90
CA ASP A 78 -17.46 15.63 0.02
C ASP A 78 -16.52 15.11 -1.09
N GLN A 79 -16.21 13.83 -1.09
CA GLN A 79 -15.26 13.23 -2.02
C GLN A 79 -15.96 12.75 -3.29
N THR A 80 -15.41 13.05 -4.46
CA THR A 80 -15.89 12.46 -5.73
C THR A 80 -15.56 10.97 -5.82
N MET A 81 -16.36 10.20 -6.55
CA MET A 81 -16.15 8.77 -6.76
C MET A 81 -14.79 8.49 -7.41
N THR A 82 -14.39 9.33 -8.36
CA THR A 82 -13.06 9.22 -9.00
C THR A 82 -11.92 9.41 -8.00
N SER A 83 -12.06 10.37 -7.07
CA SER A 83 -11.10 10.60 -6.00
C SER A 83 -11.05 9.43 -5.01
N TRP A 84 -12.22 8.89 -4.65
CA TRP A 84 -12.32 7.69 -3.81
C TRP A 84 -11.59 6.49 -4.43
N ILE A 85 -11.86 6.20 -5.70
CA ILE A 85 -11.19 5.12 -6.45
C ILE A 85 -9.67 5.33 -6.49
N ALA A 86 -9.22 6.57 -6.68
CA ALA A 86 -7.80 6.92 -6.68
C ALA A 86 -7.13 6.67 -5.32
N ASP A 87 -7.80 7.02 -4.22
CA ASP A 87 -7.31 6.77 -2.86
C ASP A 87 -7.16 5.27 -2.58
N VAL A 88 -8.16 4.45 -2.95
CA VAL A 88 -8.12 2.99 -2.79
C VAL A 88 -6.97 2.40 -3.59
N ARG A 89 -6.84 2.78 -4.88
CA ARG A 89 -5.72 2.35 -5.75
C ARG A 89 -4.36 2.75 -5.19
N ARG A 90 -4.25 3.96 -4.63
CA ARG A 90 -3.00 4.47 -4.04
C ARG A 90 -2.59 3.64 -2.82
N LEU A 91 -3.52 3.28 -1.95
CA LEU A 91 -3.20 2.49 -0.76
C LEU A 91 -2.89 1.03 -1.11
N ALA A 92 -3.61 0.45 -2.07
CA ALA A 92 -3.29 -0.87 -2.63
C ALA A 92 -1.91 -0.90 -3.26
N PHE A 93 -1.54 0.12 -4.04
CA PHE A 93 -0.20 0.27 -4.60
C PHE A 93 0.86 0.33 -3.50
N LYS A 94 0.62 1.11 -2.43
CA LYS A 94 1.55 1.19 -1.29
C LYS A 94 1.72 -0.15 -0.57
N LEU A 95 0.67 -0.95 -0.47
CA LEU A 95 0.74 -2.32 0.05
C LEU A 95 1.57 -3.24 -0.86
N LYS A 96 1.34 -3.17 -2.18
CA LYS A 96 2.12 -3.94 -3.17
C LYS A 96 3.61 -3.56 -3.15
N ASP A 97 3.92 -2.27 -3.01
CA ASP A 97 5.29 -1.74 -2.95
C ASP A 97 6.10 -2.28 -1.76
N ILE A 98 5.43 -2.57 -0.64
CA ILE A 98 6.06 -3.20 0.54
C ILE A 98 5.96 -4.74 0.54
N GLY A 99 5.68 -5.33 -0.61
CA GLY A 99 5.63 -6.78 -0.81
C GLY A 99 4.40 -7.46 -0.22
N ALA A 100 3.30 -6.73 0.00
CA ALA A 100 2.02 -7.33 0.35
C ALA A 100 1.24 -7.71 -0.92
N THR A 101 0.68 -8.93 -0.95
CA THR A 101 -0.34 -9.28 -1.94
C THR A 101 -1.62 -8.51 -1.64
N VAL A 102 -2.19 -7.91 -2.68
CA VAL A 102 -3.53 -7.29 -2.73
C VAL A 102 -4.19 -7.81 -4.00
N THR A 103 -5.26 -8.58 -3.85
CA THR A 103 -6.00 -9.19 -4.97
C THR A 103 -7.00 -8.20 -5.57
N ASP A 104 -7.55 -8.55 -6.73
CA ASP A 104 -8.66 -7.80 -7.33
C ASP A 104 -9.93 -7.90 -6.48
N GLU A 105 -10.14 -9.06 -5.82
CA GLU A 105 -11.24 -9.25 -4.86
C GLU A 105 -11.08 -8.32 -3.65
N ASP A 106 -9.88 -8.18 -3.10
CA ASP A 106 -9.59 -7.23 -2.01
C ASP A 106 -9.95 -5.80 -2.43
N MET A 107 -9.61 -5.41 -3.66
CA MET A 107 -9.92 -4.10 -4.22
C MET A 107 -11.43 -3.89 -4.36
N ILE A 108 -12.16 -4.88 -4.89
CA ILE A 108 -13.61 -4.82 -5.07
C ILE A 108 -14.30 -4.69 -3.72
N ILE A 109 -13.91 -5.49 -2.73
CA ILE A 109 -14.45 -5.43 -1.36
C ILE A 109 -14.28 -4.04 -0.77
N VAL A 110 -13.09 -3.43 -0.87
CA VAL A 110 -12.86 -2.10 -0.31
C VAL A 110 -13.66 -1.04 -1.06
N LEU A 111 -13.69 -1.10 -2.40
CA LEU A 111 -14.43 -0.16 -3.23
C LEU A 111 -15.93 -0.15 -2.92
N THR A 112 -16.53 -1.30 -2.59
CA THR A 112 -17.96 -1.43 -2.32
C THR A 112 -18.33 -1.22 -0.85
N LYS A 113 -17.56 -1.78 0.09
CA LYS A 113 -17.82 -1.61 1.54
C LYS A 113 -17.58 -0.20 2.05
N GLY A 114 -16.70 0.55 1.38
CA GLY A 114 -16.40 1.92 1.76
C GLY A 114 -17.45 2.95 1.33
N LEU A 115 -18.53 2.55 0.65
CA LEU A 115 -19.51 3.48 0.10
C LEU A 115 -20.58 3.90 1.13
N PRO A 116 -21.12 5.12 1.02
CA PRO A 116 -22.26 5.54 1.84
C PRO A 116 -23.54 4.82 1.42
N ALA A 117 -24.55 4.85 2.30
CA ALA A 117 -25.82 4.13 2.12
C ALA A 117 -26.56 4.48 0.82
N SER A 118 -26.33 5.66 0.23
CA SER A 118 -26.92 6.05 -1.06
C SER A 118 -26.51 5.14 -2.23
N TYR A 119 -25.45 4.34 -2.08
CA TYR A 119 -24.99 3.37 -3.09
C TYR A 119 -25.41 1.92 -2.77
N GLU A 120 -26.20 1.66 -1.73
CA GLU A 120 -26.60 0.29 -1.35
C GLU A 120 -27.23 -0.49 -2.51
N GLN A 121 -28.12 0.15 -3.27
CA GLN A 121 -28.76 -0.48 -4.42
C GLN A 121 -27.72 -0.89 -5.48
N LEU A 122 -26.70 -0.07 -5.72
CA LEU A 122 -25.62 -0.42 -6.64
C LEU A 122 -24.84 -1.63 -6.12
N VAL A 123 -24.51 -1.66 -4.83
CA VAL A 123 -23.78 -2.79 -4.20
C VAL A 123 -24.56 -4.09 -4.38
N VAL A 124 -25.87 -4.09 -4.14
CA VAL A 124 -26.72 -5.27 -4.38
C VAL A 124 -26.65 -5.75 -5.83
N THR A 125 -26.64 -4.83 -6.81
CA THR A 125 -26.50 -5.21 -8.23
C THR A 125 -25.11 -5.71 -8.61
N LEU A 126 -24.07 -5.28 -7.88
CA LEU A 126 -22.71 -5.77 -8.05
C LEU A 126 -22.58 -7.20 -7.51
N ASP A 127 -23.16 -7.48 -6.35
CA ASP A 127 -23.12 -8.82 -5.73
C ASP A 127 -23.86 -9.88 -6.56
N ALA A 128 -24.86 -9.46 -7.34
CA ALA A 128 -25.57 -10.34 -8.28
C ALA A 128 -24.83 -10.54 -9.63
N THR A 129 -23.70 -9.85 -9.86
CA THR A 129 -22.94 -9.95 -11.12
C THR A 129 -22.17 -11.27 -11.15
N PRO A 130 -22.18 -12.02 -12.28
CA PRO A 130 -21.36 -13.23 -12.44
C PRO A 130 -19.87 -12.96 -12.15
N SER A 131 -19.19 -13.96 -11.57
CA SER A 131 -17.81 -13.80 -11.10
C SER A 131 -16.80 -13.53 -12.21
N ASP A 132 -17.07 -13.98 -13.43
CA ASP A 132 -16.28 -13.71 -14.63
C ASP A 132 -16.42 -12.26 -15.14
N GLU A 133 -17.53 -11.58 -14.80
CA GLU A 133 -17.77 -10.18 -15.15
C GLU A 133 -17.45 -9.19 -14.02
N LEU A 134 -17.33 -9.68 -12.78
CA LEU A 134 -17.03 -8.86 -11.59
C LEU A 134 -15.53 -8.53 -11.50
N THR A 135 -15.07 -7.71 -12.45
CA THR A 135 -13.70 -7.19 -12.49
C THR A 135 -13.61 -5.80 -11.86
N VAL A 136 -12.41 -5.42 -11.38
CA VAL A 136 -12.16 -4.08 -10.82
C VAL A 136 -12.58 -2.97 -11.80
N ASP A 137 -12.30 -3.15 -13.08
CA ASP A 137 -12.64 -2.15 -14.11
C ASP A 137 -14.16 -2.04 -14.34
N ASN A 138 -14.89 -3.15 -14.30
CA ASN A 138 -16.34 -3.13 -14.39
C ASN A 138 -16.95 -2.42 -13.17
N VAL A 139 -16.47 -2.73 -11.96
CA VAL A 139 -16.89 -2.07 -10.72
C VAL A 139 -16.62 -0.56 -10.78
N VAL A 140 -15.40 -0.15 -11.14
CA VAL A 140 -15.01 1.26 -11.30
C VAL A 140 -15.93 1.98 -12.28
N ARG A 141 -16.22 1.37 -13.44
CA ARG A 141 -17.12 1.96 -14.43
C ARG A 141 -18.53 2.16 -13.88
N ARG A 142 -19.09 1.17 -13.18
CA ARG A 142 -20.44 1.26 -12.61
C ARG A 142 -20.52 2.28 -11.48
N LEU A 143 -19.49 2.38 -10.64
CA LEU A 143 -19.41 3.38 -9.57
C LEU A 143 -19.44 4.82 -10.12
N VAL A 144 -18.65 5.11 -11.15
CA VAL A 144 -18.61 6.45 -11.77
C VAL A 144 -19.94 6.76 -12.47
N ASN A 145 -20.55 5.78 -13.14
CA ASN A 145 -21.85 5.95 -13.76
C ASN A 145 -22.96 6.24 -12.74
N GLU A 146 -22.92 5.61 -11.56
CA GLU A 146 -23.89 5.85 -10.49
C GLU A 146 -23.77 7.26 -9.90
N GLU A 147 -22.54 7.76 -9.67
CA GLU A 147 -22.32 9.12 -9.21
C GLU A 147 -22.92 10.16 -10.17
N SER A 148 -22.90 9.91 -11.48
CA SER A 148 -23.51 10.82 -12.48
C SER A 148 -25.04 10.82 -12.49
N ARG A 149 -25.68 9.83 -11.84
CA ARG A 149 -27.15 9.69 -11.76
C ARG A 149 -27.73 10.29 -10.47
N GLN A 150 -26.90 10.43 -9.44
CA GLN A 150 -27.25 11.08 -8.17
C GLN A 150 -27.19 12.60 -8.30
#